data_AF-A0A958NIX6-F1
#
_entry.id   AF-A0A958NIX6-F1
#
_cell.length_a   1.000
_cell.length_b   1.000
_cell.length_c   1.000
_cell.angle_alpha   90.00
_cell.angle_beta   90.00
_cell.angle_gamma   90.00
#
_symmetry.space_group_name_H-M   'P 1'
#
loop_
_entity.id
_entity.type
_entity.pdbx_description
1 polymer ?
#
loop_
_entity_poly.entity_id
_entity_poly.type
_entity_poly.pdbx_seq_one_letter_code
_entity_poly.pdbx_strand_id
1 'polypeptide(L)'
;MELVLNQELESVPEPIVVSHYTTSGLLNSNYKSIVKHNFSKSTTKSVFGIRQRIKSSQFSKVDHVAAILKLSVFVIALIAIF
;
A
#
# COMPACT_ATOMS: atom_id res chain seq x y z
N MET A 1 0.97 -67.30 -9.46
CA MET A 1 0.95 -67.14 -10.92
C MET A 1 -0.48 -66.81 -11.32
N GLU A 2 -0.88 -65.73 -11.98
CA GLU A 2 -0.25 -64.50 -12.44
C GLU A 2 -1.36 -63.45 -12.36
N LEU A 3 -1.09 -62.27 -11.77
CA LEU A 3 -2.09 -61.20 -11.71
C LEU A 3 -2.08 -60.46 -13.04
N VAL A 4 -3.05 -60.81 -13.90
CA VAL A 4 -3.33 -60.13 -15.17
C VAL A 4 -3.68 -58.68 -14.88
N LEU A 5 -2.80 -57.78 -15.29
CA LEU A 5 -2.94 -56.34 -15.14
C LEU A 5 -3.86 -55.81 -16.25
N ASN A 6 -5.15 -55.75 -15.99
CA ASN A 6 -6.09 -54.99 -16.81
C ASN A 6 -5.88 -53.49 -16.54
N GLN A 7 -4.84 -52.92 -17.16
CA GLN A 7 -4.63 -51.47 -17.14
C GLN A 7 -5.46 -50.85 -18.26
N GLU A 8 -6.75 -50.66 -18.00
CA GLU A 8 -7.51 -49.61 -18.69
C GLU A 8 -6.80 -48.30 -18.37
N LEU A 9 -6.20 -47.71 -19.41
CA LEU A 9 -5.45 -46.47 -19.31
C LEU A 9 -6.46 -45.37 -18.97
N GLU A 10 -6.66 -45.08 -17.67
CA GLU A 10 -7.44 -43.93 -17.22
C GLU A 10 -6.91 -42.69 -17.94
N SER A 11 -7.70 -42.16 -18.86
CA SER A 11 -7.36 -40.95 -19.59
C SER A 11 -7.29 -39.81 -18.59
N VAL A 12 -6.08 -39.28 -18.39
CA VAL A 12 -5.86 -38.08 -17.58
C VAL A 12 -6.77 -36.97 -18.13
N PRO A 13 -7.63 -36.36 -17.29
CA PRO A 13 -8.47 -35.26 -17.73
C PRO A 13 -7.58 -34.13 -18.26
N GLU A 14 -7.89 -33.57 -19.44
CA GLU A 14 -7.20 -32.39 -19.94
C GLU A 14 -7.19 -31.30 -18.87
N PRO A 15 -6.04 -30.65 -18.61
CA PRO A 15 -5.95 -29.64 -17.59
C PRO A 15 -6.91 -28.51 -17.93
N ILE A 16 -7.94 -28.37 -17.09
CA ILE A 16 -8.89 -27.26 -17.14
C ILE A 16 -8.04 -25.99 -17.13
N VAL A 17 -8.15 -25.16 -18.17
CA VAL A 17 -7.45 -23.88 -18.23
C VAL A 17 -8.05 -22.97 -17.17
N VAL A 18 -7.57 -23.11 -15.94
CA VAL A 18 -7.92 -22.21 -14.85
C VAL A 18 -7.23 -20.90 -15.18
N SER A 19 -8.00 -19.96 -15.72
CA SER A 19 -7.57 -18.57 -15.89
C SER A 19 -6.94 -18.09 -14.58
N HIS A 20 -5.62 -17.88 -14.60
CA HIS A 20 -4.86 -17.38 -13.45
C HIS A 20 -5.32 -15.98 -12.98
N TYR A 21 -6.25 -15.35 -13.72
CA TYR A 21 -6.80 -14.03 -13.44
C TYR A 21 -8.11 -14.08 -12.66
N THR A 22 -8.67 -15.25 -12.34
CA THR A 22 -9.88 -15.37 -11.50
C THR A 22 -9.59 -15.30 -10.01
N THR A 23 -8.48 -14.68 -9.60
CA THR A 23 -8.32 -14.33 -8.20
C THR A 23 -9.25 -13.15 -7.92
N SER A 24 -10.45 -13.44 -7.44
CA SER A 24 -11.22 -12.54 -6.57
C SER A 24 -10.47 -12.39 -5.23
N GLY A 25 -9.18 -12.05 -5.31
CA GLY A 25 -8.30 -11.90 -4.17
C GLY A 25 -8.84 -10.81 -3.24
N LEU A 26 -8.44 -10.88 -1.98
CA LEU A 26 -8.81 -9.93 -0.95
C LEU A 26 -8.55 -8.47 -1.37
N LEU A 27 -7.62 -8.24 -2.30
CA LEU A 27 -7.25 -6.94 -2.85
C LEU A 27 -7.85 -6.69 -4.24
N ASN A 28 -9.09 -7.10 -4.47
CA ASN A 28 -9.80 -6.76 -5.71
C ASN A 28 -10.14 -5.26 -5.79
N SER A 29 -10.56 -4.81 -6.98
CA SER A 29 -10.89 -3.40 -7.25
C SER A 29 -11.99 -2.84 -6.34
N ASN A 30 -12.92 -3.69 -5.89
CA ASN A 30 -13.99 -3.33 -4.96
C ASN A 30 -13.44 -3.14 -3.54
N TYR A 31 -12.58 -4.05 -3.05
CA TYR A 31 -11.89 -3.85 -1.77
C TYR A 31 -11.06 -2.56 -1.77
N LYS A 32 -10.33 -2.29 -2.85
CA LYS A 32 -9.55 -1.05 -3.02
C LYS A 32 -10.44 0.21 -2.94
N SER A 33 -11.62 0.19 -3.55
CA SER A 33 -12.53 1.35 -3.52
C SER A 33 -13.10 1.58 -2.13
N ILE A 34 -13.49 0.51 -1.41
CA ILE A 34 -13.97 0.58 -0.03
C ILE A 34 -12.88 1.12 0.90
N VAL A 35 -11.66 0.61 0.82
CA VAL A 35 -10.55 1.09 1.66
C VAL A 35 -10.25 2.56 1.38
N LYS A 36 -10.24 2.98 0.12
CA LYS A 36 -10.01 4.39 -0.25
C LYS A 36 -11.14 5.29 0.27
N HIS A 37 -12.38 4.85 0.17
CA HIS A 37 -13.53 5.57 0.72
C HIS A 37 -13.41 5.73 2.23
N ASN A 38 -13.15 4.64 2.98
CA ASN A 38 -12.96 4.68 4.43
C ASN A 38 -11.75 5.53 4.84
N PHE A 39 -10.66 5.48 4.08
CA PHE A 39 -9.49 6.32 4.31
C PHE A 39 -9.81 7.82 4.16
N SER A 40 -10.62 8.18 3.15
CA SER A 40 -11.02 9.56 2.87
C SER A 40 -12.12 10.08 3.79
N LYS A 41 -13.05 9.22 4.22
CA LYS A 41 -14.17 9.53 5.11
C LYS A 41 -13.92 9.07 6.55
N SER A 42 -12.65 8.94 6.94
CA SER A 42 -12.28 8.42 8.24
C SER A 42 -12.88 9.28 9.36
N THR A 43 -13.69 8.67 10.23
CA THR A 43 -14.25 9.32 11.41
C THR A 43 -13.15 9.75 12.38
N THR A 44 -13.21 11.00 12.83
CA THR A 44 -12.27 11.61 13.79
C THR A 44 -12.26 10.96 15.17
N LYS A 45 -13.32 10.24 15.53
CA LYS A 45 -13.46 9.49 16.80
C LYS A 45 -12.89 8.06 16.73
N SER A 46 -12.49 7.57 15.56
CA SER A 46 -11.92 6.22 15.42
C SER A 46 -10.43 6.22 15.76
N VAL A 47 -9.92 5.09 16.28
CA VAL A 47 -8.48 4.92 16.56
C VAL A 47 -7.64 5.13 15.30
N PHE A 48 -8.13 4.63 14.16
CA PHE A 48 -7.49 4.82 12.85
C PHE A 48 -7.41 6.30 12.47
N GLY A 49 -8.54 7.02 12.56
CA GLY A 49 -8.60 8.44 12.22
C GLY A 49 -7.75 9.33 13.13
N ILE A 50 -7.70 9.02 14.43
CA ILE A 50 -6.81 9.71 15.38
C ILE A 50 -5.34 9.50 14.98
N ARG A 51 -4.93 8.26 14.72
CA ARG A 51 -3.57 7.94 14.30
C ARG A 51 -3.20 8.59 12.96
N GLN A 52 -4.11 8.56 11.99
CA GLN A 52 -3.92 9.18 10.68
C GLN A 52 -3.75 10.70 10.80
N ARG A 53 -4.56 11.37 11.64
CA ARG A 53 -4.47 12.83 11.85
C ARG A 53 -3.14 13.23 12.47
N ILE A 54 -2.68 12.50 13.49
CA ILE A 54 -1.38 12.77 14.12
C ILE A 54 -0.26 12.60 13.09
N LYS A 55 -0.28 11.51 12.31
CA LYS A 55 0.70 11.26 11.25
C LYS A 55 0.68 12.36 10.18
N SER A 56 -0.51 12.74 9.70
CA SER A 56 -0.67 13.80 8.71
C SER A 56 -0.16 15.15 9.22
N SER A 57 -0.40 15.48 10.49
CA SER A 57 0.07 16.72 11.12
C SER A 57 1.59 16.81 11.15
N GLN A 58 2.28 15.69 11.41
CA GLN A 58 3.75 15.66 11.37
C GLN A 58 4.29 15.89 9.95
N PHE A 59 3.67 15.31 8.93
CA PHE A 59 4.11 15.47 7.55
C PHE A 59 3.66 16.79 6.90
N SER A 60 2.60 17.43 7.41
CA SER A 60 2.12 18.72 6.91
C SER A 60 2.88 19.92 7.47
N LYS A 61 3.61 19.73 8.58
CA LYS A 61 4.38 20.80 9.20
C LYS A 61 5.74 20.89 8.53
N VAL A 62 5.84 21.75 7.53
CA VAL A 62 7.12 22.26 7.06
C VAL A 62 7.70 23.14 8.17
N ASP A 63 8.95 22.88 8.56
CA ASP A 63 9.62 23.68 9.58
C ASP A 63 10.11 25.00 8.97
N HIS A 64 9.17 25.95 8.84
CA HIS A 64 9.43 27.28 8.30
C HIS A 64 10.47 28.04 9.14
N VAL A 65 10.50 27.80 10.45
CA VAL A 65 11.47 28.45 11.36
C VAL A 65 12.87 27.94 11.07
N ALA A 66 13.05 26.63 10.92
CA ALA A 66 14.35 26.07 10.54
C ALA A 66 14.83 26.56 9.17
N ALA A 67 13.91 26.73 8.20
CA ALA A 67 14.24 27.27 6.89
C ALA A 67 14.70 28.74 6.97
N ILE A 68 13.97 29.59 7.69
CA ILE A 68 14.31 31.01 7.89
C ILE A 68 15.65 31.15 8.62
N LEU A 69 15.89 30.33 9.65
CA LEU A 69 17.13 30.36 10.41
C LEU A 69 18.34 30.01 9.53
N LYS A 70 18.24 28.95 8.73
CA LYS A 70 19.30 28.57 7.77
C LYS A 70 19.57 29.67 6.74
N LEU A 71 18.51 30.28 6.21
CA LEU A 71 18.64 31.37 5.23
C LEU A 71 19.32 32.59 5.86
N SER A 72 18.94 32.97 7.08
CA SER A 72 19.53 34.10 7.81
C SER A 72 21.03 33.89 8.05
N VAL A 73 21.42 32.71 8.54
CA VAL A 73 22.83 32.36 8.75
C VAL A 73 23.62 32.42 7.45
N PHE A 74 23.04 31.94 6.34
CA PHE A 74 23.68 32.01 5.03
C PHE A 74 23.90 33.45 4.55
N VAL A 75 22.91 34.33 4.72
CA VAL A 75 23.03 35.76 4.36
C VAL A 75 24.10 36.45 5.21
N ILE A 76 24.15 36.19 6.52
CA ILE A 76 25.18 36.73 7.40
C ILE A 76 26.58 36.27 6.96
N ALA A 77 26.73 35.00 6.60
CA ALA A 77 28.01 34.48 6.09
C ALA A 77 28.44 35.17 4.78
N LEU A 78 27.50 35.44 3.86
CA LEU A 78 27.81 36.19 2.64
C LEU A 78 28.28 37.61 2.95
N ILE A 79 27.59 38.33 3.85
CA ILE A 79 27.98 39.68 4.28
C ILE A 79 29.34 39.68 4.98
N ALA A 80 29.70 38.61 5.68
CA ALA A 80 31.00 38.52 6.35
C ALA A 80 32.17 38.25 5.39
N ILE A 81 31.89 37.63 4.24
CA ILE A 81 32.90 37.25 3.23
C ILE A 81 33.15 38.37 2.22
N PHE A 82 32.12 39.15 1.88
CA PHE A 82 32.17 40.25 0.91
C PHE A 82 32.25 41.61 1.60
#